data_AF-A0A2V6ZR31-F1
#
_entry.id   AF-A0A2V6ZR31-F1
#
_cell.length_a   1.000
_cell.length_b   1.000
_cell.length_c   1.000
_cell.angle_alpha   90.00
_cell.angle_beta   90.00
_cell.angle_gamma   90.00
#
_symmetry.space_group_name_H-M   'P 1'
#
loop_
_entity.id
_entity.type
_entity.pdbx_description
1 polymer ?
#
loop_
_entity_poly.entity_id
_entity_poly.type
_entity_poly.pdbx_seq_one_letter_code
_entity_poly.pdbx_strand_id
1 'polypeptide(L)'
;MHEQKHIVETVKTGIIESIRGTGEVVDAAIDTVSGTLVNTLKSTGAVGAALTGTVSDVLRGTILGTAHVGADIGAAAKGGVIGVIRSTREVGVEATESIGAGARAVVKSAAEVGGDLGSAARSAVEGSIAGAKEAGLRAEEAASAAASGAIKGAGEVSATAGEQVRRAVTGVIAGVKVVVKEPFRSEERKKR
;
A
#
# COMPACT_ATOMS: atom_id res chain seq x y z
N MET A 1 -4.94 9.94 -20.07
CA MET A 1 -5.16 10.53 -18.72
C MET A 1 -6.61 10.40 -18.22
N HIS A 2 -7.58 9.84 -18.98
CA HIS A 2 -8.97 9.72 -18.53
C HIS A 2 -9.28 8.45 -17.71
N GLU A 3 -8.54 7.36 -17.91
CA GLU A 3 -8.83 6.06 -17.30
C GLU A 3 -8.44 5.97 -15.81
N GLN A 4 -7.29 6.55 -15.44
CA GLN A 4 -6.80 6.56 -14.05
C GLN A 4 -7.73 7.33 -13.11
N LYS A 5 -8.32 8.44 -13.59
CA LYS A 5 -9.26 9.25 -12.82
C LYS A 5 -10.55 8.49 -12.51
N HIS A 6 -10.94 7.55 -13.37
CA HIS A 6 -12.12 6.73 -13.19
C HIS A 6 -11.92 5.69 -12.08
N ILE A 7 -10.78 4.98 -12.07
CA ILE A 7 -10.50 3.93 -11.06
C ILE A 7 -10.49 4.52 -9.65
N VAL A 8 -9.82 5.66 -9.45
CA VAL A 8 -9.74 6.31 -8.13
C VAL A 8 -11.15 6.67 -7.61
N GLU A 9 -11.99 7.30 -8.44
CA GLU A 9 -13.34 7.69 -8.02
C GLU A 9 -14.29 6.49 -7.84
N THR A 10 -14.17 5.45 -8.69
CA THR A 10 -14.94 4.20 -8.52
C THR A 10 -14.59 3.53 -7.19
N VAL A 11 -13.31 3.35 -6.90
CA VAL A 11 -12.86 2.70 -5.65
C VAL A 11 -13.23 3.54 -4.44
N LYS A 12 -13.04 4.86 -4.50
CA LYS A 12 -13.45 5.80 -3.45
C LYS A 12 -14.93 5.68 -3.15
N THR A 13 -15.78 5.65 -4.17
CA THR A 13 -17.23 5.52 -4.01
C THR A 13 -17.60 4.17 -3.39
N GLY A 14 -17.03 3.07 -3.90
CA GLY A 14 -17.27 1.73 -3.36
C GLY A 14 -16.85 1.61 -1.89
N ILE A 15 -15.74 2.24 -1.50
CA ILE A 15 -15.28 2.28 -0.10
C ILE A 15 -16.23 3.09 0.79
N ILE A 16 -16.71 4.25 0.32
CA ILE A 16 -17.68 5.06 1.05
C ILE A 16 -18.96 4.26 1.31
N GLU A 17 -19.48 3.58 0.29
CA GLU A 17 -20.69 2.76 0.38
C GLU A 17 -20.49 1.57 1.32
N SER A 18 -19.38 0.85 1.17
CA SER A 18 -19.05 -0.32 1.98
C SER A 18 -18.86 0.04 3.46
N ILE A 19 -18.05 1.06 3.76
CA ILE A 19 -17.81 1.50 5.15
C ILE A 19 -19.11 2.01 5.79
N ARG A 20 -19.95 2.76 5.05
CA ARG A 20 -21.25 3.22 5.58
C ARG A 20 -22.23 2.07 5.81
N GLY A 21 -22.12 0.98 5.05
CA GLY A 21 -22.97 -0.19 5.16
C GLY A 21 -22.60 -1.12 6.32
N THR A 22 -21.31 -1.41 6.51
CA THR A 22 -20.84 -2.42 7.48
C THR A 22 -20.13 -1.84 8.69
N GLY A 23 -19.53 -0.65 8.57
CA GLY A 23 -18.62 -0.08 9.57
C GLY A 23 -17.23 -0.73 9.60
N GLU A 24 -16.97 -1.75 8.79
CA GLU A 24 -15.73 -2.54 8.81
C GLU A 24 -14.74 -2.05 7.76
N VAL A 25 -13.85 -1.14 8.15
CA VAL A 25 -12.90 -0.46 7.25
C VAL A 25 -11.88 -1.42 6.63
N VAL A 26 -11.37 -2.37 7.42
CA VAL A 26 -10.34 -3.31 6.96
C VAL A 26 -10.90 -4.21 5.86
N ASP A 27 -12.05 -4.84 6.11
CA ASP A 27 -12.66 -5.77 5.16
C ASP A 27 -13.19 -5.05 3.92
N ALA A 28 -13.80 -3.87 4.09
CA ALA A 28 -14.18 -3.00 2.97
C ALA A 28 -12.97 -2.67 2.08
N ALA A 29 -11.82 -2.35 2.67
CA ALA A 29 -10.59 -2.10 1.95
C ALA A 29 -10.05 -3.37 1.25
N ILE A 30 -10.04 -4.52 1.92
CA ILE A 30 -9.60 -5.79 1.31
C ILE A 30 -10.45 -6.13 0.10
N ASP A 31 -11.77 -6.14 0.26
CA ASP A 31 -12.70 -6.61 -0.76
C ASP A 31 -12.73 -5.66 -1.96
N THR A 32 -12.75 -4.34 -1.71
CA THR A 32 -12.77 -3.36 -2.80
C THR A 32 -11.46 -3.38 -3.57
N VAL A 33 -10.31 -3.41 -2.88
CA VAL A 33 -9.00 -3.42 -3.53
C VAL A 33 -8.77 -4.73 -4.29
N SER A 34 -9.04 -5.87 -3.65
CA SER A 34 -8.87 -7.18 -4.29
C SER A 34 -9.82 -7.35 -5.47
N GLY A 35 -11.11 -7.05 -5.30
CA GLY A 35 -12.11 -7.18 -6.36
C GLY A 35 -11.82 -6.27 -7.55
N THR A 36 -11.45 -5.01 -7.30
CA THR A 36 -11.11 -4.07 -8.38
C THR A 36 -9.85 -4.51 -9.12
N LEU A 37 -8.78 -4.86 -8.39
CA LEU A 37 -7.53 -5.29 -9.03
C LEU A 37 -7.72 -6.58 -9.82
N VAL A 38 -8.36 -7.60 -9.24
CA VAL A 38 -8.62 -8.86 -9.95
C VAL A 38 -9.43 -8.61 -11.22
N ASN A 39 -10.50 -7.81 -11.14
CA ASN A 39 -11.33 -7.50 -12.30
C ASN A 39 -10.52 -6.73 -13.36
N THR A 40 -9.83 -5.66 -12.97
CA THR A 40 -9.02 -4.85 -13.90
C THR A 40 -7.91 -5.69 -14.54
N LEU A 41 -7.21 -6.52 -13.78
CA LEU A 41 -6.11 -7.34 -14.30
C LEU A 41 -6.61 -8.45 -15.22
N LYS A 42 -7.74 -9.09 -14.90
CA LYS A 42 -8.37 -10.08 -15.79
C LYS A 42 -8.92 -9.44 -17.08
N SER A 43 -9.46 -8.22 -17.00
CA SER A 43 -10.01 -7.50 -18.16
C SER A 43 -8.92 -6.90 -19.06
N THR A 44 -7.84 -6.38 -18.48
CA THR A 44 -6.81 -5.61 -19.22
C THR A 44 -5.54 -6.41 -19.50
N GLY A 45 -5.28 -7.48 -18.76
CA GLY A 45 -4.01 -8.21 -18.81
C GLY A 45 -2.82 -7.40 -18.31
N ALA A 46 -3.04 -6.31 -17.56
CA ALA A 46 -1.97 -5.43 -17.10
C ALA A 46 -0.98 -6.18 -16.18
N VAL A 47 0.30 -6.11 -16.50
CA VAL A 47 1.40 -6.68 -15.70
C VAL A 47 2.53 -5.66 -15.55
N GLY A 48 3.39 -5.85 -14.54
CA GLY A 48 4.54 -4.97 -14.28
C GLY A 48 4.16 -3.52 -13.99
N ALA A 49 4.73 -2.57 -14.73
CA ALA A 49 4.54 -1.13 -14.48
C ALA A 49 3.06 -0.71 -14.55
N ALA A 50 2.27 -1.27 -15.46
CA ALA A 50 0.84 -0.98 -15.56
C ALA A 50 0.08 -1.43 -14.31
N LEU A 51 0.38 -2.64 -13.80
CA LEU A 51 -0.16 -3.14 -12.54
C LEU A 51 0.19 -2.21 -11.37
N THR A 52 1.45 -1.80 -11.23
CA THR A 52 1.85 -0.92 -10.12
C THR A 52 1.14 0.44 -10.16
N GLY A 53 0.85 0.94 -11.36
CA GLY A 53 0.00 2.11 -11.58
C GLY A 53 -1.43 1.87 -11.09
N THR A 54 -2.06 0.77 -11.51
CA THR A 54 -3.40 0.39 -11.06
C THR A 54 -3.48 0.19 -9.55
N VAL A 55 -2.51 -0.51 -8.94
CA VAL A 55 -2.41 -0.67 -7.48
C VAL A 55 -2.37 0.68 -6.79
N SER A 56 -1.58 1.62 -7.33
CA SER A 56 -1.47 2.96 -6.78
C SER A 56 -2.80 3.73 -6.86
N ASP A 57 -3.50 3.65 -7.99
CA ASP A 57 -4.78 4.31 -8.20
C ASP A 57 -5.88 3.73 -7.31
N VAL A 58 -5.93 2.40 -7.19
CA VAL A 58 -6.89 1.69 -6.33
C VAL A 58 -6.66 2.05 -4.86
N LEU A 59 -5.44 1.91 -4.35
CA LEU A 59 -5.13 2.25 -2.96
C LEU A 59 -5.37 3.73 -2.65
N ARG A 60 -5.07 4.62 -3.61
CA ARG A 60 -5.39 6.04 -3.48
C ARG A 60 -6.88 6.28 -3.35
N GLY A 61 -7.69 5.65 -4.21
CA GLY A 61 -9.14 5.68 -4.09
C GLY A 61 -9.63 5.18 -2.73
N THR A 62 -9.02 4.10 -2.23
CA THR A 62 -9.35 3.54 -0.91
C THR A 62 -9.07 4.50 0.23
N ILE A 63 -7.88 5.11 0.26
CA ILE A 63 -7.53 6.08 1.31
C ILE A 63 -8.39 7.34 1.22
N LEU A 64 -8.64 7.85 0.01
CA LEU A 64 -9.52 9.01 -0.19
C LEU A 64 -10.97 8.72 0.24
N GLY A 65 -11.49 7.54 -0.08
CA GLY A 65 -12.83 7.11 0.34
C GLY A 65 -12.95 6.99 1.85
N THR A 66 -11.93 6.38 2.47
CA THR A 66 -11.82 6.23 3.93
C THR A 66 -11.75 7.59 4.62
N ALA A 67 -10.92 8.51 4.13
CA ALA A 67 -10.80 9.85 4.67
C ALA A 67 -12.10 10.65 4.52
N HIS A 68 -12.83 10.48 3.40
CA HIS A 68 -14.12 11.14 3.17
C HIS A 68 -15.18 10.74 4.20
N VAL A 69 -15.21 9.48 4.64
CA VAL A 69 -16.12 9.04 5.71
C VAL A 69 -15.57 9.25 7.12
N GLY A 70 -14.36 9.82 7.25
CA GLY A 70 -13.70 10.03 8.55
C GLY A 70 -13.27 8.73 9.23
N ALA A 71 -13.08 7.66 8.47
CA ALA A 71 -12.66 6.36 8.97
C ALA A 71 -11.14 6.27 9.17
N ASP A 72 -10.70 5.20 9.83
CA ASP A 72 -9.29 4.97 10.16
C ASP A 72 -8.45 4.65 8.90
N ILE A 73 -7.56 5.58 8.53
CA ILE A 73 -6.65 5.46 7.39
C ILE A 73 -5.66 4.30 7.58
N GLY A 74 -5.25 4.00 8.81
CA GLY A 74 -4.39 2.85 9.13
C GLY A 74 -5.10 1.53 8.87
N ALA A 75 -6.37 1.41 9.25
CA ALA A 75 -7.20 0.25 8.95
C ALA A 75 -7.35 0.05 7.43
N ALA A 76 -7.62 1.12 6.69
CA ALA A 76 -7.71 1.08 5.24
C ALA A 76 -6.36 0.78 4.57
N ALA A 77 -5.26 1.30 5.10
CA ALA A 77 -3.90 0.99 4.67
C ALA A 77 -3.58 -0.50 4.81
N LYS A 78 -3.88 -1.06 5.99
CA LYS A 78 -3.69 -2.49 6.28
C LYS A 78 -4.55 -3.35 5.34
N GLY A 79 -5.84 -3.07 5.26
CA GLY A 79 -6.76 -3.83 4.42
C GLY A 79 -6.44 -3.70 2.94
N GLY A 80 -6.07 -2.50 2.48
CA GLY A 80 -5.70 -2.27 1.08
C GLY A 80 -4.47 -3.07 0.67
N VAL A 81 -3.40 -3.09 1.49
CA VAL A 81 -2.21 -3.88 1.15
C VAL A 81 -2.48 -5.39 1.18
N ILE A 82 -3.32 -5.88 2.11
CA ILE A 82 -3.79 -7.27 2.10
C ILE A 82 -4.57 -7.57 0.81
N GLY A 83 -5.47 -6.67 0.39
CA GLY A 83 -6.24 -6.78 -0.85
C GLY A 83 -5.34 -6.84 -2.09
N VAL A 84 -4.26 -6.05 -2.12
CA VAL A 84 -3.23 -6.15 -3.18
C VAL A 84 -2.61 -7.54 -3.22
N ILE A 85 -2.16 -8.07 -2.07
CA ILE A 85 -1.51 -9.39 -2.01
C ILE A 85 -2.47 -10.52 -2.42
N ARG A 86 -3.75 -10.43 -2.01
CA ARG A 86 -4.79 -11.37 -2.46
C ARG A 86 -4.97 -11.31 -3.97
N SER A 87 -5.08 -10.12 -4.52
CA SER A 87 -5.27 -9.96 -5.97
C SER A 87 -4.10 -10.52 -6.78
N THR A 88 -2.86 -10.24 -6.37
CA THR A 88 -1.67 -10.72 -7.09
C THR A 88 -1.55 -12.23 -7.02
N ARG A 89 -1.91 -12.85 -5.89
CA ARG A 89 -2.02 -14.30 -5.77
C ARG A 89 -3.05 -14.88 -6.72
N GLU A 90 -4.24 -14.27 -6.80
CA GLU A 90 -5.32 -14.77 -7.66
C GLU A 90 -4.99 -14.65 -9.14
N VAL A 91 -4.28 -13.59 -9.55
CA VAL A 91 -3.88 -13.37 -10.94
C VAL A 91 -2.49 -13.92 -11.29
N GLY A 92 -1.78 -14.51 -10.33
CA GLY A 92 -0.46 -15.13 -10.53
C GLY A 92 0.70 -14.16 -10.74
N VAL A 93 0.63 -12.93 -10.22
CA VAL A 93 1.66 -11.90 -10.35
C VAL A 93 2.53 -11.82 -9.08
N GLU A 94 3.77 -11.35 -9.22
CA GLU A 94 4.71 -11.23 -8.10
C GLU A 94 4.18 -10.28 -7.02
N ALA A 95 4.04 -10.82 -5.81
CA ALA A 95 3.48 -10.08 -4.68
C ALA A 95 4.48 -9.09 -4.06
N THR A 96 5.78 -9.37 -4.07
CA THR A 96 6.79 -8.54 -3.37
C THR A 96 6.90 -7.14 -3.95
N GLU A 97 6.97 -7.01 -5.28
CA GLU A 97 6.95 -5.70 -5.95
C GLU A 97 5.66 -4.93 -5.64
N SER A 98 4.52 -5.63 -5.71
CA SER A 98 3.19 -5.07 -5.46
C SER A 98 3.02 -4.60 -4.01
N ILE A 99 3.64 -5.28 -3.04
CA ILE A 99 3.67 -4.88 -1.62
C ILE A 99 4.41 -3.56 -1.46
N GLY A 100 5.61 -3.43 -2.04
CA GLY A 100 6.40 -2.19 -1.96
C GLY A 100 5.69 -1.03 -2.66
N ALA A 101 5.12 -1.27 -3.84
CA ALA A 101 4.31 -0.29 -4.57
C ALA A 101 3.06 0.11 -3.77
N GLY A 102 2.39 -0.86 -3.15
CA GLY A 102 1.19 -0.62 -2.36
C GLY A 102 1.45 0.21 -1.10
N ALA A 103 2.49 -0.14 -0.34
CA ALA A 103 2.90 0.64 0.83
C ALA A 103 3.31 2.06 0.45
N ARG A 104 4.01 2.24 -0.67
CA ARG A 104 4.35 3.57 -1.22
C ARG A 104 3.09 4.38 -1.55
N ALA A 105 2.13 3.76 -2.24
CA ALA A 105 0.89 4.42 -2.64
C ALA A 105 0.07 4.84 -1.43
N VAL A 106 -0.12 3.95 -0.46
CA VAL A 106 -0.84 4.23 0.79
C VAL A 106 -0.25 5.44 1.51
N VAL A 107 1.07 5.48 1.71
CA VAL A 107 1.71 6.58 2.45
C VAL A 107 1.58 7.90 1.69
N LYS A 108 1.72 7.87 0.37
CA LYS A 108 1.51 9.06 -0.46
C LYS A 108 0.06 9.54 -0.38
N SER A 109 -0.91 8.64 -0.45
CA SER A 109 -2.33 8.98 -0.35
C SER A 109 -2.70 9.47 1.06
N ALA A 110 -2.10 8.91 2.11
CA ALA A 110 -2.23 9.41 3.48
C ALA A 110 -1.71 10.84 3.58
N ALA A 111 -0.58 11.17 2.93
CA ALA A 111 -0.06 12.54 2.87
C ALA A 111 -1.05 13.51 2.19
N GLU A 112 -1.68 13.07 1.10
CA GLU A 112 -2.63 13.89 0.34
C GLU A 112 -3.88 14.26 1.15
N VAL A 113 -4.31 13.38 2.07
CA VAL A 113 -5.46 13.62 2.95
C VAL A 113 -5.08 14.18 4.31
N GLY A 114 -3.80 14.49 4.55
CA GLY A 114 -3.31 15.00 5.83
C GLY A 114 -3.34 13.97 6.97
N GLY A 115 -3.32 12.67 6.64
CA GLY A 115 -3.28 11.58 7.61
C GLY A 115 -1.89 11.38 8.25
N ASP A 116 -1.86 10.60 9.34
CA ASP A 116 -0.61 10.21 9.99
C ASP A 116 0.16 9.20 9.13
N LEU A 117 1.27 9.67 8.55
CA LEU A 117 2.16 8.90 7.70
C LEU A 117 2.82 7.74 8.43
N GLY A 118 3.20 7.92 9.69
CA GLY A 118 3.86 6.90 10.49
C GLY A 118 2.91 5.75 10.80
N SER A 119 1.69 6.09 11.22
CA SER A 119 0.63 5.12 11.46
C SER A 119 0.23 4.40 10.17
N ALA A 120 -0.02 5.12 9.07
CA ALA A 120 -0.34 4.53 7.77
C ALA A 120 0.76 3.58 7.27
N ALA A 121 2.03 3.98 7.40
CA ALA A 121 3.16 3.15 7.02
C ALA A 121 3.26 1.89 7.88
N ARG A 122 3.09 2.01 9.20
CA ARG A 122 3.11 0.87 10.13
C ARG A 122 1.98 -0.10 9.80
N SER A 123 0.77 0.39 9.60
CA SER A 123 -0.39 -0.44 9.23
C SER A 123 -0.23 -1.10 7.86
N ALA A 124 0.41 -0.43 6.89
CA ALA A 124 0.76 -1.04 5.61
C ALA A 124 1.76 -2.20 5.79
N VAL A 125 2.76 -2.05 6.66
CA VAL A 125 3.71 -3.15 7.00
C VAL A 125 2.98 -4.30 7.71
N GLU A 126 2.08 -4.00 8.64
CA GLU A 126 1.25 -5.03 9.30
C GLU A 126 0.35 -5.78 8.31
N GLY A 127 -0.28 -5.06 7.38
CA GLY A 127 -1.06 -5.64 6.31
C GLY A 127 -0.22 -6.52 5.39
N SER A 128 1.02 -6.10 5.12
CA SER A 128 1.97 -6.88 4.33
C SER A 128 2.36 -8.19 5.01
N ILE A 129 2.63 -8.14 6.32
CA ILE A 129 2.94 -9.34 7.11
C ILE A 129 1.75 -10.29 7.15
N ALA A 130 0.54 -9.77 7.38
CA ALA A 130 -0.68 -10.57 7.42
C ALA A 130 -0.99 -11.20 6.06
N GLY A 131 -0.99 -10.41 4.98
CA GLY A 131 -1.24 -10.90 3.63
C GLY A 131 -0.16 -11.86 3.15
N ALA A 132 1.11 -11.64 3.50
CA ALA A 132 2.19 -12.57 3.19
C ALA A 132 1.99 -13.93 3.86
N LYS A 133 1.61 -13.95 5.15
CA LYS A 133 1.30 -15.19 5.87
C LYS A 133 0.14 -15.94 5.21
N GLU A 134 -0.92 -15.23 4.79
CA GLU A 134 -2.06 -15.83 4.07
C GLU A 134 -1.65 -16.39 2.70
N ALA A 135 -0.75 -15.71 2.00
CA ALA A 135 -0.25 -16.09 0.68
C ALA A 135 0.87 -17.14 0.70
N GLY A 136 1.37 -17.53 1.88
CA GLY A 136 2.51 -18.45 2.01
C GLY A 136 3.88 -17.84 1.67
N LEU A 137 3.98 -16.51 1.71
CA LEU A 137 5.21 -15.74 1.48
C LEU A 137 5.98 -15.50 2.79
N ARG A 138 7.27 -15.17 2.69
CA ARG A 138 8.07 -14.81 3.87
C ARG A 138 7.64 -13.45 4.42
N ALA A 139 7.18 -13.45 5.67
CA ALA A 139 6.70 -12.25 6.35
C ALA A 139 7.81 -11.17 6.48
N GLU A 140 9.06 -11.59 6.66
CA GLU A 140 10.24 -10.71 6.72
C GLU A 140 10.47 -9.97 5.41
N GLU A 141 10.34 -10.68 4.28
CA GLU A 141 10.53 -10.10 2.95
C GLU A 141 9.41 -9.11 2.61
N ALA A 142 8.17 -9.48 2.93
CA ALA A 142 7.01 -8.61 2.79
C ALA A 142 7.13 -7.36 3.66
N ALA A 143 7.51 -7.51 4.93
CA ALA A 143 7.71 -6.38 5.83
C ALA A 143 8.83 -5.44 5.35
N SER A 144 9.95 -6.01 4.87
CA SER A 144 11.07 -5.26 4.31
C SER A 144 10.67 -4.48 3.06
N ALA A 145 9.97 -5.13 2.13
CA ALA A 145 9.48 -4.49 0.90
C ALA A 145 8.48 -3.36 1.21
N ALA A 146 7.55 -3.61 2.12
CA ALA A 146 6.56 -2.62 2.54
C ALA A 146 7.21 -1.41 3.23
N ALA A 147 8.13 -1.65 4.15
CA ALA A 147 8.84 -0.58 4.85
C ALA A 147 9.68 0.27 3.90
N SER A 148 10.44 -0.36 2.99
CA SER A 148 11.21 0.37 1.97
C SER A 148 10.28 1.16 1.02
N GLY A 149 9.16 0.58 0.61
CA GLY A 149 8.14 1.26 -0.21
C GLY A 149 7.52 2.47 0.49
N ALA A 150 7.11 2.30 1.75
CA ALA A 150 6.54 3.34 2.59
C ALA A 150 7.53 4.51 2.80
N ILE A 151 8.79 4.23 3.13
CA ILE A 151 9.84 5.25 3.31
C ILE A 151 10.05 6.01 2.00
N LYS A 152 10.07 5.31 0.86
CA LYS A 152 10.20 5.96 -0.45
C LYS A 152 9.01 6.86 -0.74
N GLY A 153 7.79 6.40 -0.47
CA GLY A 153 6.56 7.20 -0.66
C GLY A 153 6.56 8.46 0.19
N ALA A 154 6.95 8.36 1.46
CA ALA A 154 7.08 9.52 2.33
C ALA A 154 8.24 10.45 1.93
N GLY A 155 9.38 9.89 1.51
CA GLY A 155 10.53 10.66 1.04
C GLY A 155 10.24 11.48 -0.22
N GLU A 156 9.36 10.98 -1.09
CA GLU A 156 8.84 11.71 -2.25
C GLU A 156 7.91 12.87 -1.88
N VAL A 157 7.26 12.81 -0.71
CA VAL A 157 6.48 13.92 -0.15
C VAL A 157 7.43 14.96 0.45
N SER A 158 8.32 14.54 1.35
CA SER A 158 9.40 15.36 1.89
C SER A 158 10.47 14.52 2.60
N ALA A 159 11.68 15.05 2.73
CA ALA A 159 12.74 14.40 3.52
C ALA A 159 12.32 14.15 4.98
N THR A 160 11.61 15.11 5.60
CA THR A 160 11.09 15.00 6.97
C THR A 160 10.05 13.90 7.09
N ALA A 161 9.12 13.79 6.14
CA ALA A 161 8.14 12.71 6.10
C ALA A 161 8.83 11.35 5.97
N GLY A 162 9.83 11.25 5.08
CA GLY A 162 10.63 10.03 4.91
C GLY A 162 11.30 9.57 6.21
N GLU A 163 11.87 10.50 6.97
CA GLU A 163 12.50 10.21 8.26
C GLU A 163 11.47 9.79 9.33
N GLN A 164 10.32 10.46 9.39
CA GLN A 164 9.23 10.08 10.30
C GLN A 164 8.76 8.65 10.04
N VAL A 165 8.48 8.33 8.76
CA VAL A 165 8.06 6.99 8.38
C VAL A 165 9.14 5.96 8.66
N ARG A 166 10.41 6.27 8.35
CA ARG A 166 11.54 5.39 8.66
C ARG A 166 11.57 5.02 10.15
N ARG A 167 11.37 5.99 11.04
CA ARG A 167 11.29 5.71 12.49
C ARG A 167 10.08 4.86 12.87
N ALA A 168 8.95 5.07 12.23
CA ALA A 168 7.73 4.31 12.50
C ALA A 168 7.79 2.86 12.02
N VAL A 169 8.51 2.59 10.92
CA VAL A 169 8.57 1.24 10.31
C VAL A 169 9.85 0.46 10.63
N THR A 170 10.79 1.05 11.38
CA THR A 170 12.00 0.36 11.85
C THR A 170 11.75 -0.28 13.21
N GLY A 171 12.19 -1.54 13.38
CA GLY A 171 12.01 -2.29 14.61
C GLY A 171 11.23 -3.59 14.40
N VAL A 172 10.48 -4.01 15.41
CA VAL A 172 9.64 -5.21 15.37
C VAL A 172 8.20 -4.81 15.16
N ILE A 173 7.60 -5.28 14.07
CA ILE A 173 6.20 -5.00 13.71
C ILE A 173 5.50 -6.35 13.54
N ALA A 174 4.37 -6.54 14.24
CA ALA A 174 3.61 -7.79 14.26
C ALA A 174 4.49 -9.06 14.49
N GLY A 175 5.50 -8.95 15.35
CA GLY A 175 6.44 -10.03 15.68
C GLY A 175 7.54 -10.28 14.64
N VAL A 176 7.61 -9.47 13.57
CA VAL A 176 8.59 -9.59 12.49
C VAL A 176 9.62 -8.47 12.60
N LYS A 177 10.91 -8.84 12.54
CA LYS A 177 11.99 -7.86 12.51
C LYS A 177 12.05 -7.21 11.12
N VAL A 178 11.70 -5.94 11.06
CA VAL A 178 11.69 -5.19 9.81
C VAL A 178 13.08 -4.66 9.53
N VAL A 179 13.66 -5.13 8.43
CA VAL A 179 14.94 -4.62 7.93
C VAL A 179 14.65 -3.78 6.71
N VAL A 180 14.85 -2.46 6.82
CA VAL A 180 14.74 -1.58 5.66
C VAL A 180 15.92 -1.88 4.74
N LYS A 181 15.64 -2.49 3.59
CA LYS A 181 16.63 -2.60 2.52
C LYS A 181 16.67 -1.24 1.84
N GLU A 182 17.58 -0.38 2.26
CA GLU A 182 17.91 0.80 1.48
C GLU A 182 18.52 0.33 0.15
N PRO A 183 18.12 0.90 -1.00
CA PRO A 183 18.94 0.77 -2.20
C PRO A 183 20.27 1.42 -1.83
N PHE A 184 21.30 0.59 -1.73
CA PHE A 184 22.66 0.96 -1.39
C PHE A 184 23.02 2.24 -2.15
N ARG A 185 23.20 3.36 -1.42
CA ARG A 185 23.92 4.51 -1.97
C ARG A 185 25.34 3.99 -2.24
N SER A 186 25.63 3.64 -3.48
CA SER A 186 26.99 3.74 -3.97
C SER A 186 27.33 5.23 -3.93
N GLU A 187 27.87 5.68 -2.79
CA GLU A 187 28.71 6.86 -2.80
C GLU A 187 29.86 6.56 -3.75
N GLU A 188 29.72 7.00 -5.00
CA GLU A 188 30.87 7.24 -5.86
C GLU A 188 31.61 8.42 -5.24
N ARG A 189 32.38 8.12 -4.19
CA ARG A 189 33.41 8.97 -3.63
C ARG A 189 34.50 9.07 -4.70
N LYS A 190 34.29 9.91 -5.71
CA LYS A 190 35.32 10.28 -6.66
C LYS A 190 36.35 11.13 -5.92
N LYS A 191 37.34 10.44 -5.35
CA LYS A 191 38.67 11.00 -5.15
C LYS A 191 39.21 11.39 -6.52
N ARG A 192 39.36 12.68 -6.78
CA ARG A 192 40.58 13.36 -7.23
C ARG A 192 40.26 14.77 -7.69
#